data_AF-A0A7Y8IY71-F1
#
_entry.id   AF-A0A7Y8IY71-F1
#
_cell.length_a   1.000
_cell.length_b   1.000
_cell.length_c   1.000
_cell.angle_alpha   90.00
_cell.angle_beta   90.00
_cell.angle_gamma   90.00
#
_symmetry.space_group_name_H-M   'P 1'
#
loop_
_entity.id
_entity.type
_entity.pdbx_description
1 polymer ?
#
loop_
_entity_poly.entity_id
_entity_poly.type
_entity_poly.pdbx_seq_one_letter_code
_entity_poly.pdbx_strand_id
1 'polypeptide(L)'
;MNQEDYARPGTVRAALIWGERELGAAGDRHSRLTAEILLGHALGWDRIRVLSSPSEALSPDQQDRFLSAVRRRRAGEPLQYIIGRREFYGRSFRVTPDVLIPRPETERLVERAVELAEACLGGKTCFVDVGTGSGCIAVSFACQVGGAWGYGTDSNPAALAVARANLVQHQVASRIGLVCGDLLEPFRPQPVFDLALCNLPYIGMKEMGTLPREVVDFEPRQAVFAGPSGTEAYARLFPQAAACLRRGGYLLFEMDPPQAEELRQRATCAGFEVVEILSDVRRLPRCIVARRSHG
;
A
#
# COMPACT_ATOMS: atom_id res chain seq x y z
N MET A 1 9.30 30.66 27.43
CA MET A 1 10.34 31.20 26.55
C MET A 1 11.63 30.45 26.85
N ASN A 2 12.00 29.52 25.96
CA ASN A 2 13.36 29.08 25.64
C ASN A 2 13.30 27.72 24.94
N GLN A 3 13.46 27.74 23.62
CA GLN A 3 14.14 26.74 22.80
C GLN A 3 14.17 27.24 21.35
N GLU A 4 15.37 27.64 20.93
CA GLU A 4 15.83 27.72 19.54
C GLU A 4 15.25 28.81 18.62
N ASP A 5 15.75 30.04 18.81
CA ASP A 5 15.98 30.99 17.71
C ASP A 5 17.12 30.49 16.78
N TYR A 6 16.96 29.27 16.22
CA TYR A 6 17.70 28.97 15.00
C TYR A 6 17.09 29.88 13.92
N ALA A 7 17.90 30.81 13.40
CA ALA A 7 17.52 31.69 12.31
C ALA A 7 16.75 30.90 11.26
N ARG A 8 15.47 31.26 11.04
CA ARG A 8 14.62 30.56 10.09
C ARG A 8 15.34 30.49 8.75
N PRO A 9 15.41 29.32 8.09
CA PRO A 9 16.18 29.20 6.88
C PRO A 9 15.55 30.06 5.77
N GLY A 10 16.20 31.17 5.46
CA GLY A 10 15.69 32.16 4.50
C GLY A 10 15.87 31.77 3.03
N THR A 11 16.67 30.74 2.73
CA THR A 11 16.92 30.25 1.37
C THR A 11 16.78 28.74 1.28
N VAL A 12 16.59 28.22 0.06
CA VAL A 12 16.54 26.78 -0.22
C VAL A 12 17.78 26.05 0.35
N ARG A 13 18.99 26.57 0.13
CA ARG A 13 20.22 25.97 0.67
C ARG A 13 20.20 25.93 2.20
N ALA A 14 19.83 27.03 2.85
CA ALA A 14 19.76 27.10 4.30
C ALA A 14 18.72 26.11 4.85
N ALA A 15 17.58 25.97 4.17
CA ALA A 15 16.50 25.05 4.55
C ALA A 15 16.94 23.59 4.45
N LEU A 16 17.65 23.21 3.39
CA LEU A 16 18.16 21.86 3.23
C LEU A 16 19.22 21.51 4.29
N ILE A 17 20.16 22.42 4.58
CA ILE A 17 21.17 22.21 5.63
C ILE A 17 20.50 22.06 7.00
N TRP A 18 19.55 22.93 7.32
CA TRP A 18 18.81 22.86 8.58
C TRP A 18 18.01 21.56 8.68
N GLY A 19 17.21 21.22 7.66
CA GLY A 19 16.38 20.01 7.65
C GLY A 19 17.21 18.73 7.76
N GLU A 20 18.33 18.63 7.03
CA GLU A 20 19.25 17.49 7.10
C GLU A 20 19.80 17.29 8.52
N ARG A 21 20.19 18.37 9.19
CA ARG A 21 20.66 18.32 10.59
C ARG A 21 19.56 17.86 11.53
N GLU A 22 18.38 18.48 11.45
CA GLU A 22 17.26 18.19 12.35
C GLU A 22 16.74 16.75 12.20
N LEU A 23 16.71 16.24 10.97
CA LEU A 23 16.30 14.87 10.67
C LEU A 23 17.38 13.86 11.06
N GLY A 24 18.66 14.19 10.82
CA GLY A 24 19.79 13.35 11.24
C GLY A 24 19.85 13.19 12.76
N ALA A 25 19.60 14.27 13.51
CA ALA A 25 19.50 14.23 14.97
C ALA A 25 18.33 13.37 15.48
N ALA A 26 17.29 13.17 14.67
CA ALA A 26 16.16 12.28 14.96
C ALA A 26 16.38 10.84 14.47
N GLY A 27 17.55 10.51 13.92
CA GLY A 27 17.90 9.16 13.48
C GLY A 27 17.48 8.79 12.05
N ASP A 28 17.06 9.76 11.22
CA ASP A 28 16.79 9.51 9.80
C ASP A 28 18.11 9.25 9.04
N ARG A 29 18.33 8.00 8.63
CA ARG A 29 19.54 7.58 7.89
C ARG A 29 19.67 8.20 6.50
N HIS A 30 18.59 8.76 5.97
CA HIS A 30 18.54 9.43 4.67
C HIS A 30 18.14 10.91 4.82
N SER A 31 18.52 11.53 5.94
CA SER A 31 18.14 12.89 6.33
C SER A 31 18.25 13.93 5.22
N ARG A 32 19.32 13.90 4.42
CA ARG A 32 19.50 14.77 3.25
C ARG A 32 18.38 14.62 2.23
N LEU A 33 18.14 13.39 1.78
CA LEU A 33 17.11 13.08 0.79
C LEU A 33 15.71 13.38 1.35
N THR A 34 15.48 13.07 2.63
CA THR A 34 14.22 13.40 3.30
C THR A 34 13.99 14.91 3.33
N ALA A 35 15.02 15.72 3.66
CA ALA A 35 14.92 17.17 3.64
C ALA A 35 14.61 17.71 2.23
N GLU A 36 15.24 17.17 1.19
CA GLU A 36 14.98 17.52 -0.21
C GLU A 36 13.51 17.25 -0.59
N ILE A 37 12.96 16.09 -0.22
CA ILE A 37 11.58 15.71 -0.51
C ILE A 37 10.59 16.60 0.26
N LEU A 38 10.82 16.83 1.56
CA LEU A 38 9.94 17.66 2.39
C LEU A 38 9.96 19.13 1.94
N LEU A 39 11.11 19.65 1.53
CA LEU A 39 11.20 21.00 0.97
C LEU A 39 10.48 21.07 -0.37
N GLY A 40 10.69 20.10 -1.27
CA GLY A 40 9.95 20.02 -2.53
C GLY A 40 8.42 20.01 -2.30
N HIS A 41 7.95 19.23 -1.33
CA HIS A 41 6.53 19.22 -0.93
C HIS A 41 6.05 20.59 -0.43
N ALA A 42 6.80 21.26 0.46
CA ALA A 42 6.45 22.57 1.00
C ALA A 42 6.40 23.67 -0.08
N LEU A 43 7.24 23.57 -1.12
CA LEU A 43 7.33 24.55 -2.21
C LEU A 43 6.43 24.21 -3.41
N GLY A 44 5.90 22.99 -3.49
CA GLY A 44 5.23 22.48 -4.69
C GLY A 44 6.20 22.22 -5.84
N TRP A 45 7.46 21.90 -5.52
CA TRP A 45 8.54 21.69 -6.47
C TRP A 45 8.92 20.22 -6.58
N ASP A 46 9.40 19.81 -7.75
CA ASP A 46 10.15 18.57 -7.87
C ASP A 46 11.55 18.72 -7.26
N ARG A 47 12.22 17.57 -7.09
CA ARG A 47 13.55 17.51 -6.49
C ARG A 47 14.63 18.19 -7.34
N ILE A 48 14.52 18.15 -8.66
CA ILE A 48 15.50 18.77 -9.57
C ILE A 48 15.48 20.28 -9.36
N ARG A 49 14.30 20.87 -9.32
CA ARG A 49 14.12 22.30 -9.07
C ARG A 49 14.69 22.71 -7.71
N VAL A 50 14.39 21.96 -6.64
CA VAL A 50 14.97 22.20 -5.31
C VAL A 50 16.50 22.23 -5.34
N LEU A 51 17.14 21.28 -6.04
CA LEU A 51 18.59 21.21 -6.12
C LEU A 51 19.21 22.29 -7.01
N SER A 52 18.51 22.71 -8.07
CA SER A 52 18.99 23.71 -9.02
C SER A 52 18.81 25.17 -8.57
N SER A 53 18.04 25.40 -7.50
CA SER A 53 17.70 26.75 -7.02
C SER A 53 18.19 27.04 -5.59
N PRO A 54 19.47 26.82 -5.25
CA PRO A 54 19.96 26.87 -3.87
C PRO A 54 19.86 28.27 -3.22
N SER A 55 19.89 29.33 -4.02
CA SER A 55 19.87 30.72 -3.55
C SER A 55 18.46 31.32 -3.50
N GLU A 56 17.43 30.59 -3.94
CA GLU A 56 16.05 31.09 -3.92
C GLU A 56 15.62 31.40 -2.48
N ALA A 57 15.03 32.58 -2.28
CA ALA A 57 14.47 32.98 -1.01
C ALA A 57 13.15 32.24 -0.72
N LEU A 58 12.93 31.88 0.54
CA LEU A 58 11.69 31.25 0.98
C LEU A 58 10.77 32.29 1.64
N SER A 59 9.50 32.32 1.23
CA SER A 59 8.49 33.12 1.94
C SER A 59 8.25 32.58 3.36
N PRO A 60 7.72 33.39 4.30
CA PRO A 60 7.36 32.91 5.63
C PRO A 60 6.45 31.68 5.61
N ASP A 61 5.44 31.65 4.73
CA ASP A 61 4.53 30.52 4.59
C ASP A 61 5.23 29.25 4.07
N GLN A 62 6.20 29.39 3.17
CA GLN A 62 7.00 28.27 2.68
C GLN A 62 7.90 27.70 3.79
N GLN A 63 8.51 28.58 4.58
CA GLN A 63 9.30 28.19 5.74
C GLN A 63 8.41 27.44 6.74
N ASP A 64 7.25 27.99 7.11
CA ASP A 64 6.36 27.39 8.10
C ASP A 64 5.86 26.00 7.65
N ARG A 65 5.51 25.84 6.37
CA ARG A 65 5.15 24.52 5.80
C ARG A 65 6.30 23.52 5.88
N PHE A 66 7.52 23.93 5.52
CA PHE A 66 8.70 23.07 5.59
C PHE A 66 9.05 22.68 7.03
N LEU A 67 9.07 23.65 7.95
CA LEU A 67 9.35 23.43 9.36
C LEU A 67 8.32 22.47 9.99
N SER A 68 7.03 22.66 9.68
CA SER A 68 5.96 21.75 10.11
C SER A 68 6.19 20.32 9.61
N ALA A 69 6.53 20.16 8.33
CA ALA A 69 6.81 18.86 7.73
C ALA A 69 8.03 18.16 8.37
N VAL A 70 9.10 18.90 8.65
CA VAL A 70 10.29 18.37 9.37
C VAL A 70 9.92 17.95 10.79
N ARG A 71 9.14 18.76 11.53
CA ARG A 71 8.68 18.41 12.89
C ARG A 71 7.87 17.11 12.90
N ARG A 72 6.92 16.96 11.97
CA ARG A 72 6.14 15.72 11.80
C ARG A 72 7.03 14.52 11.55
N ARG A 73 8.02 14.65 10.63
CA ARG A 73 8.94 13.55 10.34
C ARG A 73 9.81 13.17 11.54
N ARG A 74 10.30 14.16 12.29
CA ARG A 74 11.07 13.94 13.54
C ARG A 74 10.25 13.23 14.62
N ALA A 75 8.93 13.44 14.65
CA ALA A 75 8.03 12.73 15.55
C ALA A 75 7.79 11.27 15.14
N GLY A 76 8.40 10.82 14.03
CA GLY A 76 8.28 9.45 13.53
C GLY A 76 7.21 9.28 12.45
N GLU A 77 6.49 10.34 12.06
CA GLU A 77 5.44 10.21 11.05
C GLU A 77 6.05 9.77 9.70
N PRO A 78 5.48 8.75 9.01
CA PRO A 78 5.95 8.33 7.71
C PRO A 78 6.00 9.47 6.70
N LEU A 79 7.10 9.54 5.94
CA LEU A 79 7.31 10.56 4.91
C LEU A 79 6.13 10.63 3.93
N GLN A 80 5.56 9.47 3.57
CA GLN A 80 4.46 9.33 2.62
C GLN A 80 3.16 9.98 3.11
N TYR A 81 2.86 9.93 4.41
CA TYR A 81 1.71 10.62 4.99
C TYR A 81 1.92 12.12 5.10
N ILE A 82 3.16 12.55 5.33
CA ILE A 82 3.51 13.98 5.34
C ILE A 82 3.31 14.58 3.94
N ILE A 83 3.81 13.89 2.90
CA ILE A 83 3.66 14.35 1.50
C ILE A 83 2.31 13.98 0.86
N GLY A 84 1.52 13.12 1.51
CA GLY A 84 0.21 12.65 1.09
C GLY A 84 0.21 11.69 -0.11
N ARG A 85 1.37 11.12 -0.49
CA ARG A 85 1.50 10.25 -1.67
C ARG A 85 2.57 9.17 -1.55
N ARG A 86 2.38 8.08 -2.28
CA ARG A 86 3.33 6.97 -2.45
C ARG A 86 3.36 6.54 -3.91
N GLU A 87 4.56 6.36 -4.47
CA GLU A 87 4.71 5.68 -5.76
C GLU A 87 4.59 4.17 -5.56
N PHE A 88 3.83 3.54 -6.45
CA PHE A 88 3.64 2.09 -6.52
C PHE A 88 3.40 1.72 -7.98
N TYR A 89 4.13 0.73 -8.49
CA TYR A 89 3.96 0.20 -9.84
C TYR A 89 3.94 1.27 -10.94
N GLY A 90 4.91 2.21 -10.85
CA GLY A 90 5.09 3.33 -11.78
C GLY A 90 4.01 4.42 -11.71
N ARG A 91 3.16 4.42 -10.67
CA ARG A 91 2.04 5.37 -10.49
C ARG A 91 2.07 6.01 -9.11
N SER A 92 1.65 7.27 -9.02
CA SER A 92 1.52 7.97 -7.74
C SER A 92 0.14 7.75 -7.14
N PHE A 93 0.07 7.30 -5.90
CA PHE A 93 -1.17 7.09 -5.15
C PHE A 93 -1.26 8.07 -4.00
N ARG A 94 -2.43 8.68 -3.82
CA ARG A 94 -2.78 9.37 -2.57
C ARG A 94 -2.82 8.35 -1.44
N VAL A 95 -2.21 8.71 -0.32
CA VAL A 95 -2.24 7.94 0.93
C VAL A 95 -2.51 8.88 2.09
N THR A 96 -3.25 8.40 3.08
CA THR A 96 -3.52 9.06 4.37
C THR A 96 -3.29 8.04 5.49
N PRO A 97 -3.29 8.46 6.78
CA PRO A 97 -3.26 7.53 7.91
C PRO A 97 -4.41 6.52 7.99
N ASP A 98 -5.36 6.53 7.05
CA ASP A 98 -6.49 5.61 6.97
C ASP A 98 -6.18 4.33 6.15
N VAL A 99 -5.04 4.29 5.46
CA VAL A 99 -4.63 3.19 4.58
C VAL A 99 -3.19 2.77 4.81
N LEU A 100 -2.87 1.48 4.65
CA LEU A 100 -1.48 1.01 4.61
C LEU A 100 -0.70 1.72 3.49
N ILE A 101 0.54 2.12 3.75
CA ILE A 101 1.41 2.68 2.71
C ILE A 101 1.80 1.54 1.75
N PRO A 102 1.51 1.65 0.43
CA PRO A 102 1.87 0.61 -0.54
C PRO A 102 3.34 0.20 -0.48
N ARG A 103 3.57 -1.11 -0.35
CA ARG A 103 4.90 -1.72 -0.23
C ARG A 103 5.41 -2.19 -1.59
N PRO A 104 6.71 -2.04 -1.89
CA PRO A 104 7.28 -2.53 -3.15
C PRO A 104 7.08 -4.03 -3.37
N GLU A 105 7.08 -4.82 -2.29
CA GLU A 105 6.89 -6.26 -2.35
C GLU A 105 5.54 -6.65 -3.00
N THR A 106 4.49 -5.85 -2.79
CA THR A 106 3.16 -6.06 -3.36
C THR A 106 3.12 -5.87 -4.88
N GLU A 107 4.12 -5.22 -5.50
CA GLU A 107 4.18 -5.06 -6.96
C GLU A 107 4.28 -6.41 -7.68
N ARG A 108 4.97 -7.41 -7.08
CA ARG A 108 5.08 -8.76 -7.64
C ARG A 108 3.73 -9.48 -7.74
N LEU A 109 2.81 -9.21 -6.82
CA LEU A 109 1.45 -9.73 -6.87
C LEU A 109 0.70 -9.15 -8.09
N VAL A 110 0.83 -7.84 -8.33
CA VAL A 110 0.20 -7.17 -9.48
C VAL A 110 0.79 -7.68 -10.79
N GLU A 111 2.12 -7.80 -10.89
CA GLU A 111 2.78 -8.34 -12.08
C GLU A 111 2.24 -9.72 -12.45
N ARG A 112 2.16 -10.63 -11.46
CA ARG A 112 1.66 -11.97 -11.71
C ARG A 112 0.17 -11.99 -12.07
N ALA A 113 -0.62 -11.13 -11.45
CA ALA A 113 -2.03 -10.97 -11.78
C ALA A 113 -2.24 -10.58 -13.26
N VAL A 114 -1.40 -9.66 -13.77
CA VAL A 114 -1.43 -9.24 -15.18
C VAL A 114 -1.08 -10.39 -16.11
N GLU A 115 0.02 -11.10 -15.83
CA GLU A 115 0.44 -12.27 -16.63
C GLU A 115 -0.66 -13.34 -16.73
N LEU A 116 -1.33 -13.65 -15.61
CA LEU A 116 -2.43 -14.61 -15.57
C LEU A 116 -3.65 -14.09 -16.34
N ALA A 117 -3.97 -12.80 -16.22
CA ALA A 117 -5.09 -12.22 -16.93
C ALA A 117 -4.93 -12.29 -18.45
N GLU A 118 -3.72 -12.02 -18.95
CA GLU A 118 -3.40 -12.07 -20.38
C GLU A 118 -3.29 -13.51 -20.90
N ALA A 119 -2.54 -14.36 -20.21
CA ALA A 119 -2.24 -15.72 -20.68
C ALA A 119 -3.38 -16.71 -20.45
N CYS A 120 -4.17 -16.54 -19.39
CA CYS A 120 -5.13 -17.55 -18.94
C CYS A 120 -6.59 -17.07 -18.91
N LEU A 121 -6.83 -15.76 -18.78
CA LEU A 121 -8.19 -15.21 -18.65
C LEU A 121 -8.63 -14.39 -19.88
N GLY A 122 -7.82 -14.37 -20.94
CA GLY A 122 -8.18 -13.75 -22.23
C GLY A 122 -8.34 -12.23 -22.17
N GLY A 123 -7.74 -11.56 -21.17
CA GLY A 123 -7.72 -10.09 -21.04
C GLY A 123 -9.04 -9.43 -20.62
N LYS A 124 -10.14 -10.18 -20.50
CA LYS A 124 -11.44 -9.72 -19.95
C LYS A 124 -11.67 -10.36 -18.60
N THR A 125 -11.21 -9.69 -17.56
CA THR A 125 -11.12 -10.28 -16.21
C THR A 125 -12.06 -9.57 -15.25
N CYS A 126 -13.04 -10.30 -14.70
CA CYS A 126 -13.83 -9.84 -13.56
C CYS A 126 -13.05 -10.12 -12.27
N PHE A 127 -12.58 -9.08 -11.58
CA PHE A 127 -11.71 -9.24 -10.41
C PHE A 127 -12.30 -8.66 -9.12
N VAL A 128 -11.71 -9.05 -7.99
CA VAL A 128 -11.92 -8.40 -6.70
C VAL A 128 -10.59 -8.16 -5.98
N ASP A 129 -10.39 -6.96 -5.47
CA ASP A 129 -9.27 -6.57 -4.60
C ASP A 129 -9.76 -6.48 -3.15
N VAL A 130 -9.37 -7.45 -2.31
CA VAL A 130 -9.90 -7.62 -0.96
C VAL A 130 -8.98 -6.93 0.05
N GLY A 131 -9.53 -6.00 0.83
CA GLY A 131 -8.72 -5.11 1.66
C GLY A 131 -7.98 -4.07 0.82
N THR A 132 -8.69 -3.43 -0.11
CA THR A 132 -8.12 -2.59 -1.18
C THR A 132 -7.31 -1.41 -0.64
N GLY A 133 -7.59 -0.91 0.57
CA GLY A 133 -6.82 0.16 1.20
C GLY A 133 -6.79 1.42 0.34
N SER A 134 -5.60 1.77 -0.17
CA SER A 134 -5.44 2.91 -1.09
C SER A 134 -5.95 2.64 -2.50
N GLY A 135 -6.36 1.42 -2.83
CA GLY A 135 -6.72 0.99 -4.18
C GLY A 135 -5.52 0.67 -5.07
N CYS A 136 -4.30 0.61 -4.52
CA CYS A 136 -3.07 0.51 -5.32
C CYS A 136 -3.00 -0.78 -6.16
N ILE A 137 -3.48 -1.91 -5.65
CA ILE A 137 -3.56 -3.18 -6.38
C ILE A 137 -4.61 -3.08 -7.48
N ALA A 138 -5.87 -2.78 -7.12
CA ALA A 138 -6.97 -2.67 -8.08
C ALA A 138 -6.70 -1.71 -9.24
N VAL A 139 -6.20 -0.51 -8.93
CA VAL A 139 -5.86 0.51 -9.93
C VAL A 139 -4.74 0.02 -10.84
N SER A 140 -3.64 -0.46 -10.26
CA SER A 140 -2.47 -0.87 -11.03
C SER A 140 -2.80 -2.02 -11.97
N PHE A 141 -3.55 -3.01 -11.48
CA PHE A 141 -4.02 -4.13 -12.29
C PHE A 141 -4.93 -3.66 -13.44
N ALA A 142 -5.95 -2.85 -13.15
CA ALA A 142 -6.87 -2.37 -14.18
C ALA A 142 -6.18 -1.45 -15.22
N CYS A 143 -5.17 -0.68 -14.83
CA CYS A 143 -4.41 0.13 -15.77
C CYS A 143 -3.55 -0.70 -16.74
N GLN A 144 -3.10 -1.90 -16.35
CA GLN A 144 -2.39 -2.80 -17.27
C GLN A 144 -3.35 -3.64 -18.11
N VAL A 145 -4.40 -4.17 -17.50
CA VAL A 145 -5.38 -5.03 -18.19
C VAL A 145 -6.58 -4.20 -18.62
N GLY A 146 -6.58 -3.74 -19.87
CA GLY A 146 -7.63 -2.85 -20.40
C GLY A 146 -9.06 -3.41 -20.31
N GLY A 147 -9.22 -4.74 -20.35
CA GLY A 147 -10.51 -5.42 -20.19
C GLY A 147 -10.86 -5.83 -18.76
N ALA A 148 -10.05 -5.46 -17.76
CA ALA A 148 -10.35 -5.74 -16.36
C ALA A 148 -11.43 -4.80 -15.81
N TRP A 149 -12.37 -5.38 -15.07
CA TRP A 149 -13.42 -4.70 -14.32
C TRP A 149 -13.70 -5.48 -13.04
N GLY A 150 -14.26 -4.84 -12.01
CA GLY A 150 -14.40 -5.53 -10.75
C GLY A 150 -14.75 -4.66 -9.58
N TYR A 151 -14.34 -5.11 -8.39
CA TYR A 151 -14.59 -4.41 -7.14
C TYR A 151 -13.34 -4.32 -6.26
N GLY A 152 -13.23 -3.24 -5.49
CA GLY A 152 -12.37 -3.18 -4.31
C GLY A 152 -13.22 -3.25 -3.05
N THR A 153 -12.88 -4.12 -2.10
CA THR A 153 -13.53 -4.17 -0.79
C THR A 153 -12.62 -3.69 0.31
N ASP A 154 -13.19 -3.02 1.30
CA ASP A 154 -12.49 -2.69 2.54
C ASP A 154 -13.51 -2.58 3.67
N SER A 155 -13.10 -2.94 4.89
CA SER A 155 -13.95 -2.80 6.08
C SER A 155 -13.94 -1.36 6.60
N ASN A 156 -12.97 -0.53 6.19
CA ASN A 156 -12.85 0.86 6.58
C ASN A 156 -13.42 1.81 5.51
N PRO A 157 -14.53 2.52 5.79
CA PRO A 157 -15.07 3.53 4.87
C PRO A 157 -14.06 4.64 4.51
N ALA A 158 -13.16 5.01 5.43
CA ALA A 158 -12.14 6.01 5.18
C ALA A 158 -11.09 5.52 4.16
N ALA A 159 -10.71 4.24 4.22
CA ALA A 159 -9.86 3.62 3.21
C ALA A 159 -10.53 3.65 1.83
N LEU A 160 -11.82 3.33 1.75
CA LEU A 160 -12.58 3.42 0.49
C LEU A 160 -12.66 4.85 -0.06
N ALA A 161 -12.67 5.87 0.79
CA ALA A 161 -12.59 7.26 0.33
C ALA A 161 -11.24 7.56 -0.34
N VAL A 162 -10.13 7.04 0.22
CA VAL A 162 -8.79 7.14 -0.39
C VAL A 162 -8.74 6.35 -1.71
N ALA A 163 -9.21 5.10 -1.72
CA ALA A 163 -9.29 4.28 -2.92
C ALA A 163 -10.08 4.99 -4.03
N ARG A 164 -11.23 5.60 -3.69
CA ARG A 164 -12.06 6.35 -4.66
C ARG A 164 -11.29 7.50 -5.29
N ALA A 165 -10.55 8.27 -4.50
CA ALA A 165 -9.74 9.37 -5.01
C ALA A 165 -8.68 8.85 -6.01
N ASN A 166 -8.04 7.72 -5.70
CA ASN A 166 -7.05 7.10 -6.59
C ASN A 166 -7.68 6.50 -7.86
N LEU A 167 -8.84 5.86 -7.76
CA LEU A 167 -9.59 5.36 -8.92
C LEU A 167 -9.93 6.49 -9.91
N VAL A 168 -10.33 7.65 -9.39
CA VAL A 168 -10.62 8.85 -10.21
C VAL A 168 -9.33 9.41 -10.80
N GLN A 169 -8.28 9.57 -9.98
CA GLN A 169 -6.99 10.10 -10.42
C GLN A 169 -6.40 9.29 -11.59
N HIS A 170 -6.55 7.96 -11.56
CA HIS A 170 -6.02 7.05 -12.58
C HIS A 170 -7.04 6.63 -13.64
N GLN A 171 -8.21 7.28 -13.68
CA GLN A 171 -9.24 7.11 -14.72
C GLN A 171 -9.77 5.67 -14.84
N VAL A 172 -9.92 4.97 -13.71
CA VAL A 172 -10.45 3.59 -13.65
C VAL A 172 -11.74 3.47 -12.84
N ALA A 173 -12.27 4.59 -12.34
CA ALA A 173 -13.49 4.62 -11.52
C ALA A 173 -14.75 4.08 -12.22
N SER A 174 -14.81 4.06 -13.55
CA SER A 174 -15.90 3.46 -14.31
C SER A 174 -15.83 1.93 -14.40
N ARG A 175 -14.68 1.33 -14.10
CA ARG A 175 -14.43 -0.12 -14.20
C ARG A 175 -14.41 -0.82 -12.84
N ILE A 176 -14.26 -0.07 -11.76
CA ILE A 176 -14.07 -0.63 -10.42
C ILE A 176 -15.10 -0.03 -9.45
N GLY A 177 -15.99 -0.88 -8.95
CA GLY A 177 -16.88 -0.54 -7.85
C GLY A 177 -16.16 -0.63 -6.51
N LEU A 178 -16.58 0.16 -5.52
CA LEU A 178 -16.08 0.07 -4.15
C LEU A 178 -17.19 -0.38 -3.21
N VAL A 179 -16.91 -1.38 -2.39
CA VAL A 179 -17.89 -1.99 -1.48
C VAL A 179 -17.33 -2.02 -0.07
N CYS A 180 -18.09 -1.49 0.89
CA CYS A 180 -17.73 -1.54 2.30
C CYS A 180 -18.17 -2.86 2.91
N GLY A 181 -17.25 -3.55 3.59
CA GLY A 181 -17.56 -4.74 4.36
C GLY A 181 -16.34 -5.61 4.66
N ASP A 182 -16.58 -6.67 5.42
CA ASP A 182 -15.54 -7.59 5.82
C ASP A 182 -15.22 -8.57 4.68
N LEU A 183 -14.00 -8.48 4.16
CA LEU A 183 -13.51 -9.34 3.10
C LEU A 183 -14.47 -9.41 1.89
N LEU A 184 -15.09 -10.58 1.66
CA LEU A 184 -16.02 -10.84 0.56
C LEU A 184 -17.47 -11.06 1.04
N GLU A 185 -17.77 -10.87 2.34
CA GLU A 185 -19.12 -11.01 2.89
C GLU A 185 -20.20 -10.17 2.20
N PRO A 186 -19.91 -8.95 1.67
CA PRO A 186 -20.91 -8.18 0.94
C PRO A 186 -21.42 -8.83 -0.35
N PHE A 187 -20.67 -9.80 -0.90
CA PHE A 187 -21.07 -10.51 -2.10
C PHE A 187 -21.86 -11.77 -1.75
N ARG A 188 -22.89 -12.05 -2.56
CA ARG A 188 -23.55 -13.36 -2.48
C ARG A 188 -22.55 -14.45 -2.83
N PRO A 189 -22.59 -15.62 -2.17
CA PRO A 189 -21.66 -16.73 -2.41
C PRO A 189 -21.95 -17.38 -3.77
N GLN A 190 -21.49 -16.75 -4.84
CA GLN A 190 -21.68 -17.17 -6.22
C GLN A 190 -20.39 -16.95 -7.03
N PRO A 191 -20.02 -17.88 -7.92
CA PRO A 191 -18.78 -17.83 -8.69
C PRO A 191 -18.86 -16.75 -9.79
N VAL A 192 -18.53 -15.50 -9.43
CA VAL A 192 -18.62 -14.33 -10.31
C VAL A 192 -17.26 -13.72 -10.66
N PHE A 193 -16.23 -14.02 -9.87
CA PHE A 193 -14.88 -13.49 -10.08
C PHE A 193 -13.98 -14.51 -10.78
N ASP A 194 -13.17 -14.04 -11.71
CA ASP A 194 -12.10 -14.80 -12.35
C ASP A 194 -10.80 -14.70 -11.53
N LEU A 195 -10.65 -13.62 -10.77
CA LEU A 195 -9.44 -13.28 -10.04
C LEU A 195 -9.76 -12.58 -8.71
N ALA A 196 -9.15 -13.04 -7.62
CA ALA A 196 -9.15 -12.36 -6.33
C ALA A 196 -7.72 -12.01 -5.94
N LEU A 197 -7.49 -10.76 -5.59
CA LEU A 197 -6.20 -10.21 -5.20
C LEU A 197 -6.31 -9.70 -3.76
N CYS A 198 -5.32 -9.92 -2.92
CA CYS A 198 -5.30 -9.28 -1.61
C CYS A 198 -3.90 -9.15 -0.98
N ASN A 199 -3.73 -8.07 -0.23
CA ASN A 199 -2.68 -7.92 0.77
C ASN A 199 -3.39 -7.60 2.09
N LEU A 200 -3.80 -8.65 2.81
CA LEU A 200 -4.50 -8.52 4.09
C LEU A 200 -3.49 -8.34 5.22
N PRO A 201 -3.90 -7.79 6.37
CA PRO A 201 -3.08 -7.78 7.57
C PRO A 201 -2.57 -9.19 7.87
N TYR A 202 -1.27 -9.32 8.11
CA TYR A 202 -0.64 -10.61 8.35
C TYR A 202 0.25 -10.63 9.60
N ILE A 203 0.30 -9.53 10.36
CA ILE A 203 1.18 -9.44 11.53
C ILE A 203 0.41 -9.85 12.78
N GLY A 204 0.94 -10.81 13.55
CA GLY A 204 0.35 -11.20 14.82
C GLY A 204 0.55 -10.12 15.88
N MET A 205 -0.41 -10.00 16.82
CA MET A 205 -0.31 -9.01 17.91
C MET A 205 0.93 -9.19 18.79
N LYS A 206 1.52 -10.39 18.84
CA LYS A 206 2.76 -10.68 19.58
C LYS A 206 4.00 -10.07 18.94
N GLU A 207 3.94 -9.73 17.66
CA GLU A 207 5.05 -9.20 16.87
C GLU A 207 5.09 -7.66 16.90
N MET A 208 4.14 -7.01 17.57
CA MET A 208 4.08 -5.54 17.66
C MET A 208 5.40 -4.91 18.15
N GLY A 209 6.10 -5.57 19.07
CA GLY A 209 7.37 -5.08 19.62
C GLY A 209 8.56 -5.17 18.66
N THR A 210 8.45 -5.88 17.54
CA THR A 210 9.53 -6.02 16.54
C THR A 210 9.39 -5.04 15.38
N LEU A 211 8.24 -4.37 15.27
CA LEU A 211 7.95 -3.45 14.18
C LEU A 211 8.60 -2.07 14.38
N PRO A 212 8.96 -1.38 13.28
CA PRO A 212 9.36 0.02 13.35
C PRO A 212 8.25 0.86 13.99
N ARG A 213 8.65 1.82 14.85
CA ARG A 213 7.72 2.75 15.49
C ARG A 213 6.78 3.45 14.51
N GLU A 214 7.30 3.86 13.36
CA GLU A 214 6.50 4.52 12.32
C GLU A 214 5.33 3.66 11.82
N VAL A 215 5.45 2.33 11.84
CA VAL A 215 4.36 1.42 11.48
C VAL A 215 3.37 1.29 12.64
N VAL A 216 3.87 1.09 13.86
CA VAL A 216 3.02 0.86 15.05
C VAL A 216 2.22 2.11 15.44
N ASP A 217 2.84 3.28 15.33
CA ASP A 217 2.32 4.54 15.86
C ASP A 217 1.47 5.30 14.83
N PHE A 218 1.69 5.10 13.52
CA PHE A 218 1.05 5.92 12.47
C PHE A 218 0.25 5.13 11.42
N GLU A 219 0.57 3.86 11.16
CA GLU A 219 -0.23 3.09 10.19
C GLU A 219 -1.49 2.51 10.83
N PRO A 220 -2.60 2.39 10.09
CA PRO A 220 -3.86 1.92 10.67
C PRO A 220 -3.69 0.52 11.21
N ARG A 221 -3.97 0.34 12.51
CA ARG A 221 -3.79 -0.95 13.21
C ARG A 221 -4.52 -2.09 12.51
N GLN A 222 -5.74 -1.83 12.02
CA GLN A 222 -6.55 -2.83 11.29
C GLN A 222 -5.97 -3.23 9.93
N ALA A 223 -5.05 -2.45 9.36
CA ALA A 223 -4.37 -2.75 8.10
C ALA A 223 -3.03 -3.51 8.32
N VAL A 224 -2.53 -3.54 9.56
CA VAL A 224 -1.24 -4.12 9.92
C VAL A 224 -1.42 -5.45 10.66
N PHE A 225 -2.30 -5.49 11.66
CA PHE A 225 -2.41 -6.63 12.57
C PHE A 225 -3.59 -7.56 12.22
N ALA A 226 -3.31 -8.86 12.10
CA ALA A 226 -4.31 -9.92 12.01
C ALA A 226 -4.26 -10.78 13.26
N GLY A 227 -5.13 -10.49 14.22
CA GLY A 227 -5.36 -11.36 15.38
C GLY A 227 -4.11 -11.80 16.15
N PRO A 228 -4.22 -12.88 16.94
CA PRO A 228 -3.09 -13.49 17.64
C PRO A 228 -1.93 -14.00 16.77
N SER A 229 -2.19 -14.67 15.64
CA SER A 229 -1.17 -15.39 14.85
C SER A 229 -0.84 -14.80 13.48
N GLY A 230 -1.58 -13.80 13.00
CA GLY A 230 -1.36 -13.16 11.71
C GLY A 230 -2.06 -13.87 10.53
N THR A 231 -2.75 -14.99 10.76
CA THR A 231 -3.35 -15.81 9.70
C THR A 231 -4.89 -15.79 9.71
N GLU A 232 -5.50 -15.10 10.67
CA GLU A 232 -6.93 -15.07 10.93
C GLU A 232 -7.74 -14.42 9.79
N ALA A 233 -7.20 -13.38 9.16
CA ALA A 233 -7.83 -12.75 8.02
C ALA A 233 -7.93 -13.72 6.83
N TYR A 234 -6.84 -14.44 6.54
CA TYR A 234 -6.81 -15.47 5.49
C TYR A 234 -7.70 -16.67 5.81
N ALA A 235 -7.73 -17.09 7.07
CA ALA A 235 -8.59 -18.19 7.52
C ALA A 235 -10.07 -17.93 7.20
N ARG A 236 -10.52 -16.67 7.30
CA ARG A 236 -11.87 -16.24 6.94
C ARG A 236 -12.02 -16.01 5.44
N LEU A 237 -10.98 -15.50 4.77
CA LEU A 237 -11.00 -15.23 3.33
C LEU A 237 -11.19 -16.52 2.51
N PHE A 238 -10.44 -17.58 2.81
CA PHE A 238 -10.41 -18.77 1.95
C PHE A 238 -11.79 -19.37 1.64
N PRO A 239 -12.68 -19.65 2.61
CA PRO A 239 -14.02 -20.16 2.29
C PRO A 239 -14.86 -19.16 1.49
N GLN A 240 -14.73 -17.85 1.74
CA GLN A 240 -15.47 -16.83 0.99
C GLN A 240 -14.97 -16.72 -0.45
N ALA A 241 -13.65 -16.72 -0.65
CA ALA A 241 -13.02 -16.70 -1.97
C ALA A 241 -13.38 -17.96 -2.77
N ALA A 242 -13.40 -19.13 -2.12
CA ALA A 242 -13.78 -20.40 -2.76
C ALA A 242 -15.25 -20.39 -3.26
N ALA A 243 -16.13 -19.64 -2.59
CA ALA A 243 -17.53 -19.46 -3.00
C ALA A 243 -17.71 -18.41 -4.09
N CYS A 244 -16.85 -17.38 -4.14
CA CYS A 244 -16.98 -16.26 -5.07
C CYS A 244 -16.16 -16.39 -6.36
N LEU A 245 -15.14 -17.25 -6.38
CA LEU A 245 -14.30 -17.49 -7.55
C LEU A 245 -14.91 -18.56 -8.47
N ARG A 246 -14.84 -18.30 -9.78
CA ARG A 246 -15.13 -19.31 -10.82
C ARG A 246 -14.15 -20.47 -10.70
N ARG A 247 -14.60 -21.66 -11.09
CA ARG A 247 -13.72 -22.82 -11.28
C ARG A 247 -12.62 -22.45 -12.28
N GLY A 248 -11.38 -22.77 -11.95
CA GLY A 248 -10.22 -22.38 -12.74
C GLY A 248 -9.76 -20.93 -12.55
N GLY A 249 -10.51 -20.10 -11.82
CA GLY A 249 -10.11 -18.74 -11.41
C GLY A 249 -9.01 -18.74 -10.36
N TYR A 250 -8.42 -17.57 -10.09
CA TYR A 250 -7.21 -17.45 -9.29
C TYR A 250 -7.41 -16.61 -8.04
N LEU A 251 -6.75 -17.01 -6.96
CA LEU A 251 -6.57 -16.25 -5.73
C LEU A 251 -5.07 -15.98 -5.57
N LEU A 252 -4.69 -14.71 -5.55
CA LEU A 252 -3.32 -14.27 -5.26
C LEU A 252 -3.35 -13.48 -3.96
N PHE A 253 -2.49 -13.86 -3.01
CA PHE A 253 -2.45 -13.20 -1.72
C PHE A 253 -1.04 -13.06 -1.19
N GLU A 254 -0.73 -11.89 -0.64
CA GLU A 254 0.52 -11.63 0.06
C GLU A 254 0.55 -12.32 1.43
N MET A 255 1.73 -12.66 1.94
CA MET A 255 1.90 -13.20 3.29
C MET A 255 3.27 -12.92 3.88
N ASP A 256 3.39 -13.10 5.19
CA ASP A 256 4.70 -13.17 5.84
C ASP A 256 5.39 -14.52 5.54
N PRO A 257 6.70 -14.55 5.21
CA PRO A 257 7.41 -15.77 4.89
C PRO A 257 7.22 -16.98 5.83
N PRO A 258 7.22 -16.82 7.17
CA PRO A 258 6.99 -17.93 8.10
C PRO A 258 5.60 -18.55 7.98
N GLN A 259 4.62 -17.83 7.42
CA GLN A 259 3.24 -18.29 7.28
C GLN A 259 3.00 -19.09 5.99
N ALA A 260 3.97 -19.14 5.07
CA ALA A 260 3.78 -19.69 3.73
C ALA A 260 3.24 -21.13 3.74
N GLU A 261 3.82 -22.01 4.58
CA GLU A 261 3.41 -23.42 4.63
C GLU A 261 2.02 -23.60 5.23
N GLU A 262 1.71 -22.86 6.31
CA GLU A 262 0.40 -22.91 6.95
C GLU A 262 -0.70 -22.40 6.00
N LEU A 263 -0.48 -21.26 5.37
CA LEU A 263 -1.45 -20.66 4.45
C LEU A 263 -1.62 -21.50 3.19
N ARG A 264 -0.56 -22.15 2.70
CA ARG A 264 -0.64 -23.15 1.62
C ARG A 264 -1.58 -24.29 1.99
N GLN A 265 -1.42 -24.87 3.17
CA GLN A 265 -2.27 -25.97 3.63
C GLN A 265 -3.72 -25.53 3.80
N ARG A 266 -3.97 -24.37 4.42
CA ARG A 266 -5.32 -23.82 4.61
C ARG A 266 -6.01 -23.51 3.27
N ALA A 267 -5.29 -22.93 2.31
CA ALA A 267 -5.82 -22.70 0.96
C ALA A 267 -6.19 -24.03 0.28
N THR A 268 -5.34 -25.05 0.38
CA THR A 268 -5.62 -26.39 -0.16
C THR A 268 -6.87 -27.01 0.47
N CYS A 269 -7.01 -26.94 1.79
CA CYS A 269 -8.20 -27.42 2.50
C CYS A 269 -9.49 -26.69 2.08
N ALA A 270 -9.39 -25.42 1.66
CA ALA A 270 -10.51 -24.66 1.13
C ALA A 270 -10.83 -24.95 -0.35
N GLY A 271 -10.11 -25.90 -0.98
CA GLY A 271 -10.32 -26.33 -2.36
C GLY A 271 -9.64 -25.44 -3.39
N PHE A 272 -8.46 -24.91 -3.04
CA PHE A 272 -7.54 -24.31 -3.99
C PHE A 272 -6.36 -25.24 -4.28
N GLU A 273 -5.85 -25.18 -5.49
CA GLU A 273 -4.58 -25.77 -5.87
C GLU A 273 -3.51 -24.67 -5.83
N VAL A 274 -2.52 -24.78 -4.95
CA VAL A 274 -1.40 -23.82 -4.93
C VAL A 274 -0.48 -24.10 -6.11
N VAL A 275 -0.47 -23.18 -7.08
CA VAL A 275 0.28 -23.34 -8.34
C VAL A 275 1.69 -22.76 -8.25
N GLU A 276 1.90 -21.75 -7.41
CA GLU A 276 3.16 -21.03 -7.33
C GLU A 276 3.28 -20.28 -6.00
N ILE A 277 4.51 -20.12 -5.52
CA ILE A 277 4.86 -19.21 -4.42
C ILE A 277 5.91 -18.25 -4.95
N LEU A 278 5.53 -16.98 -5.10
CA LEU A 278 6.41 -15.92 -5.57
C LEU A 278 7.27 -15.41 -4.43
N SER A 279 8.55 -15.21 -4.71
CA SER A 279 9.48 -14.58 -3.78
C SER A 279 9.72 -13.11 -4.11
N ASP A 280 10.10 -12.33 -3.09
CA ASP A 280 10.61 -10.97 -3.27
C ASP A 280 12.05 -10.95 -3.81
N VAL A 281 12.59 -9.74 -3.97
CA VAL A 281 13.98 -9.50 -4.41
C VAL A 281 15.03 -10.08 -3.44
N ARG A 282 14.65 -10.38 -2.19
CA ARG A 282 15.49 -11.04 -1.18
C ARG A 282 15.29 -12.56 -1.17
N ARG A 283 14.54 -13.10 -2.14
CA ARG A 283 14.20 -14.53 -2.28
C ARG A 283 13.33 -15.08 -1.16
N LEU A 284 12.67 -14.23 -0.38
CA LEU A 284 11.73 -14.65 0.65
C LEU A 284 10.34 -14.85 0.04
N PRO A 285 9.59 -15.92 0.39
CA PRO A 285 8.25 -16.13 -0.12
C PRO A 285 7.32 -15.01 0.34
N ARG A 286 6.62 -14.37 -0.60
CA ARG A 286 5.75 -13.22 -0.33
C ARG A 286 4.35 -13.33 -0.88
N CYS A 287 4.12 -14.06 -1.97
CA CYS A 287 2.78 -14.19 -2.52
C CYS A 287 2.50 -15.65 -2.90
N ILE A 288 1.36 -16.17 -2.49
CA ILE A 288 0.86 -17.48 -2.96
C ILE A 288 -0.09 -17.22 -4.12
N VAL A 289 0.11 -17.96 -5.21
CA VAL A 289 -0.81 -18.05 -6.33
C VAL A 289 -1.54 -19.38 -6.20
N ALA A 290 -2.86 -19.32 -6.06
CA ALA A 290 -3.70 -20.50 -5.92
C ALA A 290 -4.83 -20.48 -6.94
N ARG A 291 -5.16 -21.63 -7.52
CA ARG A 291 -6.20 -21.79 -8.53
C ARG A 291 -7.39 -22.53 -7.93
N ARG A 292 -8.61 -22.04 -8.17
CA ARG A 292 -9.82 -22.73 -7.74
C ARG A 292 -9.96 -24.05 -8.50
N SER A 293 -9.98 -25.17 -7.78
CA SER A 293 -10.05 -26.50 -8.39
C SER A 293 -11.33 -26.69 -9.22
N HIS A 294 -11.27 -27.56 -10.24
CA HIS A 294 -12.38 -27.82 -11.16
C HIS A 294 -13.42 -28.82 -10.61
N GLY A 295 -13.16 -29.41 -9.44
CA GLY A 295 -13.99 -30.47 -8.84
C GLY A 295 -15.45 -30.09 -8.70
#